data_AF-A0A7R9DGS0-F1
#
_entry.id   AF-A0A7R9DGS0-F1
#
_cell.length_a   1.000
_cell.length_b   1.000
_cell.length_c   1.000
_cell.angle_alpha   90.00
_cell.angle_beta   90.00
_cell.angle_gamma   90.00
#
_symmetry.space_group_name_H-M   'P 1'
#
loop_
_entity.id
_entity.type
_entity.pdbx_description
1 polymer ?
#
loop_
_entity_poly.entity_id
_entity_poly.type
_entity_poly.pdbx_seq_one_letter_code
_entity_poly.pdbx_strand_id
1 'polypeptide(L)'
;IMLETAKKPNVKVCCHFPGRLADLQGLGYGLERCQKSLNDYLDSKRNAFPRFFFISDDELLSILGSSEASCVQEHMVKMFDNICSLRLGLDSLNRTIASAMNSCEMEVMEFRQVVFAEGRVEDWMNLMLQEMRRTNRYITKKAIFNYGKVRRPRTDWMLDFQGMIVLAANQVWWTAEVENVFVKITKSMPPNCEPCLQPTLGLRPLPSAPKHQVHRARECPTERQGGYKRAMKEYLDQMNRQLDELVVRVRSHLSKNERKKFTTVLTIDVHARDIIEVFVRDSILDAQEFEWEIQLKFYWVKAVDNLMVKQCTVKYLTPPVPTYPGSFEYGYEYMGLNGRLVITPLTDRIYLTITQALSMHLGGAPAGPAGTGKTETTKDLAKALGLLCMVTNCGEGMDFRAVGKIFSGLCQCGAWGCFDEFNRIDISVLSVISTQLQTIRNALMTNMSRFM
;
A
#
# COMPACT_ATOMS: atom_id res chain seq x y z
N ILE A 1 -39.84 24.84 27.34
CA ILE A 1 -38.69 25.75 27.57
C ILE A 1 -38.50 26.74 26.41
N MET A 2 -37.94 26.35 25.26
CA MET A 2 -37.60 27.30 24.17
C MET A 2 -38.78 28.16 23.67
N LEU A 3 -39.95 27.54 23.44
CA LEU A 3 -41.18 28.27 23.03
C LEU A 3 -41.73 29.20 24.13
N GLU A 4 -41.53 28.86 25.40
CA GLU A 4 -41.99 29.70 26.52
C GLU A 4 -41.07 30.90 26.71
N THR A 5 -39.76 30.69 26.60
CA THR A 5 -38.74 31.75 26.60
C THR A 5 -38.95 32.72 25.43
N ALA A 6 -39.26 32.21 24.24
CA ALA A 6 -39.57 33.04 23.08
C ALA A 6 -40.81 33.93 23.30
N LYS A 7 -41.83 33.45 24.03
CA LYS A 7 -43.04 34.22 24.36
C LYS A 7 -42.81 35.31 25.42
N LYS A 8 -41.85 35.12 26.33
CA LYS A 8 -41.54 36.07 27.42
C LYS A 8 -40.03 36.23 27.59
N PRO A 9 -39.36 37.07 26.78
CA PRO A 9 -37.90 37.12 26.72
C PRO A 9 -37.22 37.80 27.93
N ASN A 10 -37.98 38.20 28.95
CA ASN A 10 -37.39 38.80 30.15
C ASN A 10 -36.58 37.77 30.93
N VAL A 11 -35.27 38.02 31.09
CA VAL A 11 -34.32 37.11 31.74
C VAL A 11 -34.71 36.74 33.17
N LYS A 12 -35.19 37.70 33.97
CA LYS A 12 -35.58 37.47 35.36
C LYS A 12 -36.81 36.55 35.43
N VAL A 13 -37.78 36.74 34.55
CA VAL A 13 -38.99 35.91 34.46
C VAL A 13 -38.66 34.49 33.98
N CYS A 14 -37.75 34.34 33.01
CA CYS A 14 -37.32 33.04 32.50
C CYS A 14 -36.54 32.23 33.55
N CYS A 15 -35.61 32.88 34.27
CA CYS A 15 -34.75 32.22 35.26
C CYS A 15 -35.47 31.88 36.57
N HIS A 16 -36.51 32.64 36.95
CA HIS A 16 -37.31 32.35 38.15
C HIS A 16 -38.54 31.48 37.87
N PHE A 17 -38.67 30.93 36.66
CA PHE A 17 -39.75 30.00 36.38
C PHE A 17 -39.63 28.76 37.30
N PRO A 18 -40.67 28.37 38.06
CA PRO A 18 -40.59 27.27 39.02
C PRO A 18 -40.14 25.96 38.36
N GLY A 19 -39.23 25.22 39.00
CA GLY A 19 -38.73 23.94 38.50
C GLY A 19 -37.74 24.02 37.33
N ARG A 20 -37.47 25.22 36.77
CA ARG A 20 -36.63 25.38 35.58
C ARG A 20 -35.22 24.79 35.72
N LEU A 21 -34.60 24.93 36.90
CA LEU A 21 -33.29 24.35 37.18
C LEU A 21 -33.33 22.82 37.11
N ALA A 22 -34.32 22.20 37.75
CA ALA A 22 -34.48 20.76 37.75
C ALA A 22 -34.77 20.21 36.34
N ASP A 23 -35.61 20.92 35.57
CA ASP A 23 -35.89 20.56 34.16
C ASP A 23 -34.62 20.59 33.32
N LEU A 24 -33.82 21.67 33.43
CA LEU A 24 -32.57 21.82 32.67
C LEU A 24 -31.51 20.80 33.08
N GLN A 25 -31.40 20.51 34.38
CA GLN A 25 -30.52 19.45 34.88
C GLN A 25 -30.95 18.07 34.38
N GLY A 26 -32.26 17.79 34.37
CA GLY A 26 -32.82 16.54 33.84
C GLY A 26 -32.56 16.38 32.34
N LEU A 27 -32.76 17.45 31.56
CA LEU A 27 -32.42 17.48 30.13
C LEU A 27 -30.91 17.33 29.90
N GLY A 28 -30.07 17.95 30.73
CA GLY A 28 -28.62 17.80 30.69
C GLY A 28 -28.19 16.35 30.89
N TYR A 29 -28.69 15.70 31.94
CA TYR A 29 -28.43 14.27 32.18
C TYR A 29 -28.94 13.37 31.05
N GLY A 30 -30.13 13.67 30.51
CA GLY A 30 -30.68 12.97 29.35
C GLY A 30 -29.77 13.09 28.11
N LEU A 31 -29.27 14.30 27.83
CA LEU A 31 -28.38 14.56 26.71
C LEU A 31 -27.04 13.84 26.86
N GLU A 32 -26.44 13.86 28.05
CA GLU A 32 -25.20 13.13 28.35
C GLU A 32 -25.36 11.62 28.14
N ARG A 33 -26.49 11.05 28.58
CA ARG A 33 -26.79 9.63 28.36
C ARG A 33 -26.96 9.29 26.89
N CYS A 34 -27.65 10.14 26.12
CA CYS A 34 -27.79 9.99 24.68
C CYS A 34 -26.43 10.08 23.97
N GLN A 35 -25.60 11.06 24.34
CA GLN A 35 -24.26 11.23 23.78
C GLN A 35 -23.37 10.01 24.04
N LYS A 36 -23.39 9.49 25.27
CA LYS A 36 -22.63 8.28 25.62
C LYS A 36 -23.07 7.08 24.79
N SER A 37 -24.39 6.85 24.71
CA SER A 37 -24.94 5.72 23.93
C SER A 37 -24.60 5.83 22.45
N LEU A 38 -24.61 7.05 21.91
CA LEU A 38 -24.20 7.33 20.53
C LEU A 38 -22.71 7.04 20.32
N ASN A 39 -21.84 7.52 21.22
CA ASN A 39 -20.40 7.27 21.14
C ASN A 39 -20.10 5.76 21.20
N ASP A 40 -20.73 5.03 22.13
CA ASP A 40 -20.58 3.57 22.25
C ASP A 40 -21.02 2.85 20.96
N TYR A 41 -22.11 3.31 20.33
CA TYR A 41 -22.58 2.79 19.06
C TYR A 41 -21.59 3.06 17.91
N LEU A 42 -21.09 4.29 17.78
CA LEU A 42 -20.11 4.65 16.75
C LEU A 42 -18.80 3.88 16.92
N ASP A 43 -18.32 3.73 18.16
CA ASP A 43 -17.10 2.96 18.43
C ASP A 43 -17.30 1.46 18.13
N SER A 44 -18.49 0.90 18.38
CA SER A 44 -18.82 -0.46 17.92
C SER A 44 -18.74 -0.60 16.40
N LYS A 45 -19.21 0.40 15.65
CA LYS A 45 -19.14 0.42 14.18
C LYS A 45 -17.72 0.58 13.66
N ARG A 46 -16.91 1.42 14.31
CA ARG A 46 -15.48 1.56 13.99
C ARG A 46 -14.70 0.28 14.20
N ASN A 47 -14.98 -0.45 15.28
CA ASN A 47 -14.34 -1.75 15.51
C ASN A 47 -14.82 -2.83 14.51
N ALA A 48 -16.03 -2.71 13.98
CA ALA A 48 -16.53 -3.63 12.96
C ALA A 48 -15.91 -3.37 11.58
N PHE A 49 -15.68 -2.11 11.20
CA PHE A 49 -14.90 -1.73 10.01
C PHE A 49 -13.86 -0.64 10.35
N PRO A 50 -12.60 -1.03 10.63
CA PRO A 50 -11.58 -0.12 11.16
C PRO A 50 -11.22 1.11 10.32
N ARG A 51 -11.57 1.16 9.03
CA ARG A 51 -11.35 2.39 8.25
C ARG A 51 -12.25 3.54 8.67
N PHE A 52 -13.34 3.28 9.40
CA PHE A 52 -14.18 4.32 9.98
C PHE A 52 -13.52 5.11 11.11
N PHE A 53 -12.35 4.68 11.60
CA PHE A 53 -11.52 5.52 12.49
C PHE A 53 -10.95 6.76 11.78
N PHE A 54 -10.95 6.80 10.44
CA PHE A 54 -10.35 7.87 9.64
C PHE A 54 -11.35 8.88 9.07
N ILE A 55 -12.61 8.79 9.47
CA ILE A 55 -13.67 9.75 9.13
C ILE A 55 -14.27 10.33 10.41
N SER A 56 -14.89 11.51 10.31
CA SER A 56 -15.51 12.17 11.46
C SER A 56 -16.76 11.43 11.95
N ASP A 57 -17.23 11.76 13.16
CA ASP A 57 -18.48 11.22 13.69
C ASP A 57 -19.68 11.57 12.78
N ASP A 58 -19.72 12.81 12.27
CA ASP A 58 -20.78 13.27 11.35
C ASP A 58 -20.77 12.51 10.01
N GLU A 59 -19.57 12.26 9.47
CA GLU A 59 -19.39 11.49 8.23
C GLU A 59 -19.82 10.04 8.42
N LEU A 60 -19.39 9.42 9.52
CA LEU A 60 -19.81 8.07 9.87
C LEU A 60 -21.33 7.99 10.06
N LEU A 61 -21.95 8.98 10.70
CA LEU A 61 -23.40 9.06 10.84
C LEU A 61 -24.13 9.22 9.50
N SER A 62 -23.56 9.99 8.57
CA SER A 62 -24.12 10.12 7.22
C SER A 62 -24.15 8.79 6.46
N ILE A 63 -23.13 7.95 6.66
CA ILE A 63 -23.06 6.60 6.09
C ILE A 63 -24.08 5.69 6.77
N LEU A 64 -24.07 5.65 8.11
CA LEU A 64 -24.92 4.74 8.90
C LEU A 64 -26.40 5.10 8.87
N GLY A 65 -26.74 6.36 8.57
CA GLY A 65 -28.11 6.85 8.44
C GLY A 65 -28.76 6.55 7.08
N SER A 66 -27.99 6.06 6.10
CA SER A 66 -28.48 5.74 4.76
C SER A 66 -28.62 4.22 4.57
N SER A 67 -29.69 3.80 3.88
CA SER A 67 -29.84 2.41 3.40
C SER A 67 -29.13 2.18 2.06
N GLU A 68 -28.84 3.24 1.32
CA GLU A 68 -28.25 3.17 -0.02
C GLU A 68 -26.73 3.05 0.05
N ALA A 69 -26.17 2.06 -0.66
CA ALA A 69 -24.72 1.85 -0.72
C ALA A 69 -23.95 3.03 -1.34
N SER A 70 -24.62 3.93 -2.05
CA SER A 70 -24.02 5.15 -2.60
C SER A 70 -23.50 6.11 -1.52
N CYS A 71 -23.98 6.02 -0.28
CA CYS A 71 -23.57 6.92 0.82
C CYS A 71 -22.07 6.84 1.13
N VAL A 72 -21.38 5.73 0.81
CA VAL A 72 -19.94 5.62 1.07
C VAL A 72 -19.08 6.37 0.05
N GLN A 73 -19.62 6.72 -1.12
CA GLN A 73 -18.86 7.19 -2.28
C GLN A 73 -18.08 8.48 -1.96
N GLU A 74 -18.71 9.42 -1.26
CA GLU A 74 -18.11 10.70 -0.87
C GLU A 74 -16.95 10.54 0.11
N HIS A 75 -16.90 9.42 0.82
CA HIS A 75 -15.93 9.13 1.89
C HIS A 75 -14.81 8.19 1.44
N MET A 76 -14.87 7.63 0.22
CA MET A 76 -13.88 6.68 -0.30
C MET A 76 -12.46 7.25 -0.31
N VAL A 77 -12.30 8.52 -0.71
CA VAL A 77 -11.00 9.21 -0.79
C VAL A 77 -10.34 9.38 0.60
N LYS A 78 -11.14 9.39 1.67
CA LYS A 78 -10.62 9.47 3.05
C LYS A 78 -10.26 8.09 3.61
N MET A 79 -11.03 7.07 3.26
CA MET A 79 -10.84 5.70 3.76
C MET A 79 -9.79 4.92 2.96
N PHE A 80 -9.52 5.28 1.71
CA PHE A 80 -8.62 4.56 0.80
C PHE A 80 -7.67 5.55 0.11
N ASP A 81 -6.39 5.18 -0.03
CA ASP A 81 -5.43 6.04 -0.74
C ASP A 81 -5.69 6.00 -2.25
N ASN A 82 -6.01 7.17 -2.82
CA ASN A 82 -6.19 7.38 -4.26
C ASN A 82 -7.32 6.56 -4.92
N ILE A 83 -8.34 6.16 -4.15
CA ILE A 83 -9.58 5.58 -4.68
C ILE A 83 -10.70 6.62 -4.62
N CYS A 84 -11.27 6.93 -5.78
CA CYS A 84 -12.30 7.95 -5.92
C CYS A 84 -13.70 7.38 -5.73
N SER A 85 -13.96 6.18 -6.26
CA SER A 85 -15.30 5.58 -6.20
C SER A 85 -15.28 4.07 -6.36
N LEU A 86 -16.38 3.45 -5.93
CA LEU A 86 -16.75 2.08 -6.31
C LEU A 86 -17.68 2.11 -7.52
N ARG A 87 -17.52 1.15 -8.44
CA ARG A 87 -18.53 0.93 -9.48
C ARG A 87 -19.69 0.12 -8.90
N LEU A 88 -20.70 0.84 -8.44
CA LEU A 88 -21.96 0.27 -8.00
C LEU A 88 -22.89 0.03 -9.20
N GLY A 89 -23.62 -1.07 -9.17
CA GLY A 89 -24.62 -1.42 -10.17
C GLY A 89 -25.64 -2.39 -9.59
N LEU A 90 -26.58 -2.83 -10.42
CA LEU A 90 -27.57 -3.84 -10.06
C LEU A 90 -27.22 -5.15 -10.76
N ASP A 91 -27.41 -6.27 -10.06
CA ASP A 91 -27.36 -7.60 -10.66
C ASP A 91 -28.69 -7.94 -11.37
N SER A 92 -28.79 -9.16 -11.93
CA SER A 92 -30.00 -9.64 -12.60
C SER A 92 -31.24 -9.75 -11.69
N LEU A 93 -31.07 -9.68 -10.37
CA LEU A 93 -32.12 -9.75 -9.36
C LEU A 93 -32.37 -8.39 -8.70
N ASN A 94 -31.90 -7.29 -9.30
CA ASN A 94 -31.97 -5.92 -8.76
C ASN A 94 -31.30 -5.73 -7.39
N ARG A 95 -30.25 -6.52 -7.11
CA ARG A 95 -29.44 -6.36 -5.90
C ARG A 95 -28.25 -5.46 -6.16
N THR A 96 -27.94 -4.57 -5.23
CA THR A 96 -26.81 -3.64 -5.35
C THR A 96 -25.49 -4.40 -5.21
N ILE A 97 -24.63 -4.25 -6.21
CA ILE A 97 -23.31 -4.88 -6.26
C ILE A 97 -22.22 -3.84 -6.50
N ALA A 98 -21.06 -4.03 -5.88
CA ALA A 98 -19.80 -3.40 -6.24
C ALA A 98 -19.02 -4.32 -7.17
N SER A 99 -18.68 -3.83 -8.37
CA SER A 99 -18.02 -4.61 -9.42
C SER A 99 -16.56 -4.21 -9.68
N ALA A 100 -16.17 -2.99 -9.30
CA ALA A 100 -14.83 -2.47 -9.51
C ALA A 100 -14.49 -1.33 -8.54
N MET A 101 -13.20 -1.02 -8.42
CA MET A 101 -12.72 0.22 -7.81
C MET A 101 -12.13 1.14 -8.89
N ASN A 102 -12.43 2.42 -8.78
CA ASN A 102 -11.91 3.46 -9.67
C ASN A 102 -10.94 4.35 -8.90
N SER A 103 -9.71 4.48 -9.40
CA SER A 103 -8.75 5.45 -8.89
C SER A 103 -9.13 6.87 -9.27
N CYS A 104 -8.52 7.86 -8.63
CA CYS A 104 -8.74 9.28 -8.96
C CYS A 104 -8.27 9.64 -10.38
N GLU A 105 -7.38 8.86 -10.98
CA GLU A 105 -6.95 8.98 -12.38
C GLU A 105 -7.84 8.23 -13.37
N MET A 106 -8.97 7.69 -12.91
CA MET A 106 -9.88 6.85 -13.70
C MET A 106 -9.26 5.52 -14.14
N GLU A 107 -8.27 5.02 -13.41
CA GLU A 107 -7.83 3.64 -13.57
C GLU A 107 -8.81 2.71 -12.86
N VAL A 108 -9.27 1.68 -13.57
CA VAL A 108 -10.28 0.75 -13.06
C VAL A 108 -9.63 -0.59 -12.73
N MET A 109 -9.90 -1.09 -11.53
CA MET A 109 -9.64 -2.49 -11.17
C MET A 109 -10.97 -3.22 -11.01
N GLU A 110 -11.33 -4.02 -12.03
CA GLU A 110 -12.47 -4.94 -11.97
C GLU A 110 -12.23 -6.02 -10.93
N PHE A 111 -13.21 -6.25 -10.06
CA PHE A 111 -13.15 -7.35 -9.10
C PHE A 111 -13.29 -8.70 -9.80
N ARG A 112 -12.63 -9.73 -9.27
CA ARG A 112 -12.81 -11.09 -9.78
C ARG A 112 -14.18 -11.64 -9.40
N GLN A 113 -14.67 -11.26 -8.23
CA GLN A 113 -16.01 -11.56 -7.76
C GLN A 113 -16.72 -10.25 -7.40
N VAL A 114 -17.95 -10.07 -7.88
CA VAL A 114 -18.75 -8.92 -7.45
C VAL A 114 -19.08 -9.04 -5.96
N VAL A 115 -19.12 -7.90 -5.27
CA VAL A 115 -19.44 -7.85 -3.84
C VAL A 115 -20.83 -7.29 -3.67
N PHE A 116 -21.71 -8.04 -2.98
CA PHE A 116 -23.06 -7.57 -2.68
C PHE A 116 -23.00 -6.48 -1.61
N ALA A 117 -23.49 -5.29 -1.94
CA ALA A 117 -23.54 -4.14 -1.05
C ALA A 117 -24.90 -4.07 -0.35
N GLU A 118 -25.25 -5.16 0.34
CA GLU A 118 -26.52 -5.35 1.04
C GLU A 118 -26.28 -5.54 2.54
N GLY A 119 -27.28 -5.19 3.35
CA GLY A 119 -27.19 -5.32 4.81
C GLY A 119 -26.36 -4.21 5.44
N ARG A 120 -25.58 -4.56 6.48
CA ARG A 120 -24.82 -3.57 7.24
C ARG A 120 -23.60 -3.10 6.46
N VAL A 121 -23.34 -1.79 6.49
CA VAL A 121 -22.25 -1.18 5.73
C VAL A 121 -20.88 -1.73 6.09
N GLU A 122 -20.63 -1.97 7.37
CA GLU A 122 -19.37 -2.55 7.85
C GLU A 122 -19.10 -3.95 7.25
N ASP A 123 -20.14 -4.75 7.04
CA ASP A 123 -20.00 -6.15 6.63
C ASP A 123 -19.59 -6.22 5.15
N TRP A 124 -20.33 -5.54 4.27
CA TRP A 124 -20.00 -5.54 2.86
C TRP A 124 -18.75 -4.73 2.52
N MET A 125 -18.43 -3.68 3.30
CA MET A 125 -17.15 -2.95 3.14
C MET A 125 -15.94 -3.83 3.50
N ASN A 126 -16.07 -4.71 4.50
CA ASN A 126 -15.04 -5.71 4.80
C ASN A 126 -14.89 -6.73 3.66
N LEU A 127 -16.00 -7.21 3.09
CA LEU A 127 -15.98 -8.11 1.92
C LEU A 127 -15.33 -7.44 0.70
N MET A 128 -15.65 -6.17 0.46
CA MET A 128 -15.06 -5.36 -0.60
C MET A 128 -13.55 -5.21 -0.42
N LEU A 129 -13.10 -4.92 0.80
CA LEU A 129 -11.68 -4.82 1.13
C LEU A 129 -10.93 -6.14 0.89
N GLN A 130 -11.52 -7.27 1.27
CA GLN A 130 -10.94 -8.59 1.03
C GLN A 130 -10.86 -8.90 -0.47
N GLU A 131 -11.91 -8.61 -1.22
CA GLU A 131 -11.96 -8.86 -2.66
C GLU A 131 -11.03 -7.94 -3.44
N MET A 132 -10.85 -6.69 -3.01
CA MET A 132 -9.82 -5.78 -3.53
C MET A 132 -8.43 -6.41 -3.42
N ARG A 133 -8.03 -6.85 -2.21
CA ARG A 133 -6.70 -7.46 -1.98
C ARG A 133 -6.52 -8.75 -2.78
N ARG A 134 -7.55 -9.61 -2.80
CA ARG A 134 -7.55 -10.88 -3.54
C ARG A 134 -7.44 -10.67 -5.05
N THR A 135 -8.19 -9.72 -5.58
CA THR A 135 -8.15 -9.33 -7.00
C THR A 135 -6.78 -8.77 -7.36
N ASN A 136 -6.28 -7.81 -6.57
CA ASN A 136 -4.97 -7.20 -6.80
C ASN A 136 -3.85 -8.27 -6.81
N ARG A 137 -3.80 -9.14 -5.80
CA ARG A 137 -2.83 -10.26 -5.76
C ARG A 137 -2.88 -11.16 -6.99
N TYR A 138 -4.08 -11.49 -7.46
CA TYR A 138 -4.24 -12.31 -8.67
C TYR A 138 -3.75 -11.58 -9.93
N ILE A 139 -4.11 -10.31 -10.11
CA ILE A 139 -3.70 -9.55 -11.29
C ILE A 139 -2.18 -9.29 -11.25
N THR A 140 -1.59 -9.01 -10.09
CA THR A 140 -0.13 -8.94 -9.91
C THR A 140 0.55 -10.24 -10.34
N LYS A 141 0.08 -11.39 -9.84
CA LYS A 141 0.59 -12.70 -10.25
C LYS A 141 0.49 -12.91 -11.76
N LYS A 142 -0.68 -12.58 -12.33
CA LYS A 142 -0.95 -12.70 -13.77
C LYS A 142 -0.01 -11.82 -14.57
N ALA A 143 0.26 -10.59 -14.14
CA ALA A 143 1.17 -9.65 -14.80
C ALA A 143 2.61 -10.17 -14.81
N ILE A 144 3.11 -10.62 -13.64
CA ILE A 144 4.46 -11.20 -13.51
C ILE A 144 4.62 -12.41 -14.43
N PHE A 145 3.66 -13.34 -14.42
CA PHE A 145 3.70 -14.54 -15.26
C PHE A 145 3.58 -14.20 -16.75
N ASN A 146 2.67 -13.30 -17.11
CA ASN A 146 2.41 -12.93 -18.49
C ASN A 146 3.64 -12.28 -19.15
N TYR A 147 4.36 -11.41 -18.43
CA TYR A 147 5.59 -10.78 -18.94
C TYR A 147 6.65 -11.82 -19.34
N GLY A 148 6.87 -12.84 -18.49
CA GLY A 148 7.87 -13.87 -18.75
C GLY A 148 7.47 -14.94 -19.78
N LYS A 149 6.17 -15.10 -20.04
CA LYS A 149 5.65 -16.16 -20.93
C LYS A 149 5.30 -15.67 -22.32
N VAL A 150 4.70 -14.49 -22.43
CA VAL A 150 4.25 -13.94 -23.71
C VAL A 150 5.31 -12.99 -24.22
N ARG A 151 6.00 -13.38 -25.30
CA ARG A 151 7.03 -12.55 -25.91
C ARG A 151 6.36 -11.41 -26.69
N ARG A 152 6.50 -10.20 -26.16
CA ARG A 152 6.00 -8.95 -26.76
C ARG A 152 6.79 -7.75 -26.25
N PRO A 153 6.69 -6.57 -26.89
CA PRO A 153 7.30 -5.36 -26.38
C PRO A 153 6.85 -5.05 -24.95
N ARG A 154 7.79 -4.62 -24.10
CA ARG A 154 7.52 -4.26 -22.70
C ARG A 154 6.48 -3.13 -22.62
N THR A 155 6.57 -2.17 -23.54
CA THR A 155 5.63 -1.04 -23.66
C THR A 155 4.19 -1.47 -23.92
N ASP A 156 3.97 -2.52 -24.71
CA ASP A 156 2.64 -3.06 -24.96
C ASP A 156 2.13 -3.87 -23.76
N TRP A 157 3.01 -4.65 -23.12
CA TRP A 157 2.65 -5.37 -21.91
C TRP A 157 2.16 -4.45 -20.78
N MET A 158 2.74 -3.25 -20.65
CA MET A 158 2.34 -2.26 -19.64
C MET A 158 0.90 -1.73 -19.84
N LEU A 159 0.36 -1.81 -21.05
CA LEU A 159 -0.99 -1.31 -21.36
C LEU A 159 -2.07 -2.29 -20.92
N ASP A 160 -1.76 -3.58 -20.84
CA ASP A 160 -2.70 -4.63 -20.45
C ASP A 160 -3.05 -4.67 -18.96
N PHE A 161 -2.24 -4.01 -18.12
CA PHE A 161 -2.35 -4.07 -16.67
C PHE A 161 -2.40 -2.66 -16.07
N GLN A 162 -2.99 -2.55 -14.89
CA GLN A 162 -3.03 -1.31 -14.12
C GLN A 162 -1.62 -0.86 -13.72
N GLY A 163 -1.39 0.44 -13.61
CA GLY A 163 -0.09 1.05 -13.37
C GLY A 163 0.57 0.55 -12.09
N MET A 164 -0.17 0.48 -10.98
CA MET A 164 0.31 -0.09 -9.72
C MET A 164 0.85 -1.52 -9.90
N ILE A 165 0.11 -2.35 -10.64
CA ILE A 165 0.46 -3.75 -10.89
C ILE A 165 1.70 -3.86 -11.78
N VAL A 166 1.80 -3.01 -12.82
CA VAL A 166 2.98 -2.91 -13.68
C VAL A 166 4.22 -2.55 -12.85
N LEU A 167 4.12 -1.58 -11.93
CA LEU A 167 5.23 -1.17 -11.08
C LEU A 167 5.73 -2.32 -10.19
N ALA A 168 4.82 -3.04 -9.53
CA ALA A 168 5.18 -4.19 -8.71
C ALA A 168 5.79 -5.34 -9.54
N ALA A 169 5.21 -5.64 -10.70
CA ALA A 169 5.71 -6.69 -11.58
C ALA A 169 7.08 -6.34 -12.18
N ASN A 170 7.31 -5.07 -12.56
CA ASN A 170 8.62 -4.59 -13.01
C ASN A 170 9.70 -4.78 -11.94
N GLN A 171 9.40 -4.48 -10.68
CA GLN A 171 10.35 -4.65 -9.57
C GLN A 171 10.75 -6.12 -9.36
N VAL A 172 9.79 -7.04 -9.51
CA VAL A 172 10.08 -8.49 -9.47
C VAL A 172 11.03 -8.90 -10.59
N TRP A 173 10.78 -8.43 -11.81
CA TRP A 173 11.61 -8.77 -12.97
C TRP A 173 12.99 -8.12 -12.89
N TRP A 174 13.09 -6.86 -12.48
CA TRP A 174 14.36 -6.19 -12.24
C TRP A 174 15.20 -6.94 -11.19
N THR A 175 14.59 -7.32 -10.05
CA THR A 175 15.26 -8.12 -9.01
C THR A 175 15.83 -9.42 -9.60
N ALA A 176 15.01 -10.17 -10.35
CA ALA A 176 15.42 -11.44 -10.94
C ALA A 176 16.50 -11.28 -12.03
N GLU A 177 16.43 -10.23 -12.84
CA GLU A 177 17.39 -9.94 -13.90
C GLU A 177 18.76 -9.58 -13.33
N VAL A 178 18.82 -8.73 -12.31
CA VAL A 178 20.06 -8.34 -11.63
C VAL A 178 20.71 -9.53 -10.93
N GLU A 179 19.94 -10.34 -10.20
CA GLU A 179 20.47 -11.57 -9.59
C GLU A 179 21.01 -12.55 -10.62
N ASN A 180 20.35 -12.69 -11.78
CA ASN A 180 20.86 -13.50 -12.88
C ASN A 180 22.17 -12.95 -13.46
N VAL A 181 22.36 -11.63 -13.49
CA VAL A 181 23.63 -11.02 -13.87
C VAL A 181 24.74 -11.39 -12.88
N PHE A 182 24.50 -11.31 -11.57
CA PHE A 182 25.45 -11.79 -10.55
C PHE A 182 25.78 -13.28 -10.71
N VAL A 183 24.79 -14.13 -11.04
CA VAL A 183 25.02 -15.55 -11.33
C VAL A 183 25.89 -15.77 -12.57
N LYS A 184 25.72 -14.96 -13.64
CA LYS A 184 26.57 -15.02 -14.85
C LYS A 184 28.00 -14.57 -14.59
N ILE A 185 28.20 -13.65 -13.65
CA ILE A 185 29.53 -13.19 -13.24
C ILE A 185 30.25 -14.27 -12.43
N THR A 186 29.54 -15.02 -11.58
CA THR A 186 30.13 -16.04 -10.70
C THR A 186 30.30 -17.40 -11.37
N LYS A 187 29.43 -17.81 -12.30
CA LYS A 187 29.51 -19.12 -12.98
C LYS A 187 30.27 -19.08 -14.31
N SER A 188 31.24 -19.98 -14.49
CA SER A 188 31.51 -20.61 -15.80
C SER A 188 30.49 -21.76 -15.95
N MET A 189 29.53 -21.65 -16.87
CA MET A 189 28.48 -22.67 -17.00
C MET A 189 29.01 -23.92 -17.74
N PRO A 190 28.73 -25.15 -17.25
CA PRO A 190 28.79 -26.35 -18.07
C PRO A 190 27.61 -26.41 -19.06
N PRO A 191 27.76 -27.06 -20.24
CA PRO A 191 26.87 -26.91 -21.39
C PRO A 191 25.42 -27.44 -21.26
N ASN A 192 24.99 -27.97 -20.10
CA ASN A 192 23.69 -28.65 -19.96
C ASN A 192 22.79 -28.17 -18.81
N CYS A 193 23.06 -27.02 -18.19
CA CYS A 193 22.16 -26.46 -17.17
C CYS A 193 21.32 -25.31 -17.75
N GLU A 194 20.05 -25.59 -18.11
CA GLU A 194 19.05 -24.54 -18.27
C GLU A 194 18.97 -23.71 -16.98
N PRO A 195 19.12 -22.38 -17.00
CA PRO A 195 18.90 -21.58 -15.81
C PRO A 195 17.40 -21.58 -15.48
N CYS A 196 17.02 -22.40 -14.49
CA CYS A 196 15.75 -22.25 -13.79
C CYS A 196 15.78 -20.97 -12.91
N LEU A 197 15.76 -19.80 -13.55
CA LEU A 197 15.51 -18.51 -12.90
C LEU A 197 14.42 -17.74 -13.67
N GLN A 198 13.36 -18.46 -14.08
CA GLN A 198 12.04 -17.82 -14.10
C GLN A 198 11.70 -17.51 -12.64
N PRO A 199 11.00 -16.41 -12.30
CA PRO A 199 10.33 -16.31 -11.01
C PRO A 199 9.62 -17.64 -10.80
N THR A 200 9.85 -18.34 -9.69
CA THR A 200 9.46 -19.75 -9.53
C THR A 200 7.93 -19.89 -9.63
N LEU A 201 7.42 -19.95 -10.85
CA LEU A 201 6.00 -19.89 -11.17
C LEU A 201 5.58 -21.31 -11.53
N GLY A 202 5.39 -22.16 -10.53
CA GLY A 202 4.72 -23.43 -10.78
C GLY A 202 3.23 -23.29 -10.49
N LEU A 203 2.49 -22.99 -11.55
CA LEU A 203 1.08 -23.32 -11.68
C LEU A 203 0.93 -24.34 -12.81
N ARG A 204 0.00 -25.28 -12.64
CA ARG A 204 -0.45 -26.19 -13.72
C ARG A 204 -1.01 -25.37 -14.89
N PRO A 205 -0.84 -25.82 -16.15
CA PRO A 205 -1.42 -25.14 -17.32
C PRO A 205 -2.95 -25.05 -17.22
N LEU A 206 -3.52 -23.92 -17.64
CA LEU A 206 -4.95 -23.80 -17.94
C LEU A 206 -5.31 -24.73 -19.11
N PRO A 207 -6.46 -25.44 -19.07
CA PRO A 207 -6.86 -26.38 -20.11
C PRO A 207 -7.57 -25.65 -21.25
N SER A 208 -6.83 -25.04 -22.18
CA SER A 208 -7.25 -24.78 -23.58
C SER A 208 -6.30 -23.82 -24.29
N ALA A 209 -5.26 -24.34 -24.94
CA ALA A 209 -4.58 -23.67 -26.06
C ALA A 209 -3.79 -24.70 -26.89
N PRO A 210 -3.77 -24.60 -28.23
CA PRO A 210 -3.27 -25.66 -29.09
C PRO A 210 -1.73 -25.73 -29.06
N LYS A 211 -1.22 -26.96 -29.11
CA LYS A 211 0.22 -27.26 -29.18
C LYS A 211 0.74 -26.88 -30.57
N HIS A 212 1.60 -25.85 -30.65
CA HIS A 212 2.41 -25.62 -31.85
C HIS A 212 3.91 -25.61 -31.55
N GLN A 213 4.58 -26.49 -32.30
CA GLN A 213 6.00 -26.68 -32.63
C GLN A 213 7.06 -25.80 -31.94
N VAL A 214 7.92 -26.49 -31.19
CA VAL A 214 9.25 -26.03 -30.77
C VAL A 214 10.22 -26.21 -31.94
N HIS A 215 10.75 -25.12 -32.50
CA HIS A 215 11.86 -25.18 -33.45
C HIS A 215 13.11 -24.46 -32.91
N ARG A 216 14.17 -25.28 -32.79
CA ARG A 216 15.63 -25.03 -32.82
C ARG A 216 16.21 -23.85 -32.05
N ALA A 217 16.91 -24.22 -30.98
CA ALA A 217 17.98 -23.44 -30.34
C ALA A 217 19.04 -23.00 -31.37
N ARG A 218 19.45 -21.73 -31.31
CA ARG A 218 20.69 -21.26 -31.93
C ARG A 218 21.86 -21.78 -31.10
N GLU A 219 22.84 -22.37 -31.77
CA GLU A 219 24.11 -22.84 -31.18
C GLU A 219 24.81 -21.70 -30.43
N CYS A 220 25.29 -21.99 -29.21
CA CYS A 220 26.05 -21.07 -28.38
C CYS A 220 27.55 -21.43 -28.47
N PRO A 221 28.47 -20.44 -28.60
CA PRO A 221 29.89 -20.73 -28.74
C PRO A 221 30.52 -21.26 -27.44
N THR A 222 31.58 -22.03 -27.64
CA THR A 222 32.38 -22.84 -26.71
C THR A 222 32.87 -22.14 -25.43
N GLU A 223 33.04 -22.99 -24.41
CA GLU A 223 33.57 -22.80 -23.05
C GLU A 223 34.49 -21.57 -22.84
N ARG A 224 34.10 -20.71 -21.87
CA ARG A 224 35.01 -19.77 -21.23
C ARG A 224 35.17 -20.15 -19.75
N GLN A 225 36.34 -20.67 -19.40
CA GLN A 225 36.78 -20.82 -18.02
C GLN A 225 37.09 -19.43 -17.46
N GLY A 226 36.10 -18.82 -16.81
CA GLY A 226 36.19 -17.49 -16.20
C GLY A 226 34.85 -16.78 -16.26
N GLY A 227 34.35 -16.34 -15.12
CA GLY A 227 33.07 -15.62 -15.00
C GLY A 227 32.93 -14.44 -15.97
N TYR A 228 31.71 -14.19 -16.47
CA TYR A 228 31.49 -13.16 -17.49
C TYR A 228 31.48 -11.76 -16.88
N LYS A 229 32.66 -11.21 -16.58
CA LYS A 229 32.84 -9.89 -15.93
C LYS A 229 32.19 -8.71 -16.69
N ARG A 230 31.86 -8.87 -17.98
CA ARG A 230 31.15 -7.85 -18.78
C ARG A 230 29.62 -7.91 -18.66
N ALA A 231 29.06 -8.91 -17.96
CA ALA A 231 27.61 -9.11 -17.85
C ALA A 231 26.87 -7.87 -17.33
N MET A 232 27.42 -7.20 -16.29
CA MET A 232 26.81 -6.01 -15.71
C MET A 232 26.77 -4.84 -16.69
N LYS A 233 27.86 -4.64 -17.45
CA LYS A 233 27.94 -3.59 -18.48
C LYS A 233 26.94 -3.83 -19.62
N GLU A 234 26.81 -5.07 -20.08
CA GLU A 234 25.83 -5.40 -21.11
C GLU A 234 24.38 -5.23 -20.62
N TYR A 235 24.13 -5.53 -19.34
CA TYR A 235 22.83 -5.29 -18.74
C TYR A 235 22.52 -3.80 -18.64
N LEU A 236 23.51 -2.97 -18.27
CA LEU A 236 23.38 -1.51 -18.32
C LEU A 236 23.03 -1.01 -19.73
N ASP A 237 23.74 -1.49 -20.76
CA ASP A 237 23.45 -1.14 -22.16
C ASP A 237 22.04 -1.60 -22.58
N GLN A 238 21.56 -2.73 -22.07
CA GLN A 238 20.19 -3.19 -22.30
C GLN A 238 19.17 -2.26 -21.62
N MET A 239 19.38 -1.85 -20.37
CA MET A 239 18.50 -0.94 -19.67
C MET A 239 18.42 0.42 -20.38
N ASN A 240 19.55 0.95 -20.87
CA ASN A 240 19.58 2.19 -21.65
C ASN A 240 18.69 2.09 -22.91
N ARG A 241 18.78 0.99 -23.67
CA ARG A 241 17.90 0.77 -24.84
C ARG A 241 16.43 0.69 -24.46
N GLN A 242 16.09 0.01 -23.36
CA GLN A 242 14.71 -0.09 -22.87
C GLN A 242 14.17 1.27 -22.41
N LEU A 243 15.01 2.11 -21.79
CA LEU A 243 14.65 3.48 -21.45
C LEU A 243 14.37 4.32 -22.70
N ASP A 244 15.20 4.21 -23.74
CA ASP A 244 14.97 4.89 -25.02
C ASP A 244 13.63 4.48 -25.65
N GLU A 245 13.29 3.18 -25.63
CA GLU A 245 12.00 2.68 -26.09
C GLU A 245 10.82 3.29 -25.29
N LEU A 246 10.96 3.41 -23.97
CA LEU A 246 9.96 4.05 -23.11
C LEU A 246 9.83 5.54 -23.42
N VAL A 247 10.94 6.26 -23.61
CA VAL A 247 10.93 7.69 -23.98
C VAL A 247 10.23 7.90 -25.32
N VAL A 248 10.50 7.07 -26.32
CA VAL A 248 9.81 7.09 -27.61
C VAL A 248 8.31 6.82 -27.42
N ARG A 249 7.94 5.84 -26.59
CA ARG A 249 6.53 5.52 -26.32
C ARG A 249 5.82 6.67 -25.61
N VAL A 250 6.42 7.31 -24.62
CA VAL A 250 5.86 8.49 -23.94
C VAL A 250 5.58 9.62 -24.92
N ARG A 251 6.45 9.83 -25.92
CA ARG A 251 6.29 10.88 -26.93
C ARG A 251 5.22 10.57 -28.00
N SER A 252 4.74 9.34 -28.07
CA SER A 252 3.67 8.95 -28.97
C SER A 252 2.29 9.46 -28.52
N HIS A 253 1.27 9.22 -29.35
CA HIS A 253 -0.12 9.55 -29.02
C HIS A 253 -0.65 8.55 -27.98
N LEU A 254 -0.93 9.06 -26.78
CA LEU A 254 -1.37 8.30 -25.60
C LEU A 254 -2.45 9.08 -24.88
N SER A 255 -3.38 8.37 -24.23
CA SER A 255 -4.30 8.97 -23.27
C SER A 255 -3.53 9.58 -22.09
N LYS A 256 -4.19 10.47 -21.33
CA LYS A 256 -3.59 11.10 -20.14
C LYS A 256 -3.12 10.06 -19.12
N ASN A 257 -3.92 9.01 -18.89
CA ASN A 257 -3.61 7.97 -17.92
C ASN A 257 -2.44 7.09 -18.40
N GLU A 258 -2.42 6.67 -19.67
CA GLU A 258 -1.30 5.90 -20.23
C GLU A 258 0.01 6.70 -20.19
N ARG A 259 -0.01 7.98 -20.55
CA ARG A 259 1.16 8.86 -20.45
C ARG A 259 1.68 8.94 -19.02
N LYS A 260 0.79 9.16 -18.04
CA LYS A 260 1.15 9.15 -16.61
C LYS A 260 1.74 7.80 -16.20
N LYS A 261 1.22 6.69 -16.72
CA LYS A 261 1.70 5.32 -16.43
C LYS A 261 3.14 5.15 -16.88
N PHE A 262 3.42 5.45 -18.15
CA PHE A 262 4.78 5.35 -18.68
C PHE A 262 5.75 6.33 -18.01
N THR A 263 5.33 7.57 -17.72
CA THR A 263 6.16 8.52 -16.97
C THR A 263 6.51 8.01 -15.59
N THR A 264 5.55 7.39 -14.88
CA THR A 264 5.77 6.84 -13.55
C THR A 264 6.72 5.64 -13.57
N VAL A 265 6.56 4.75 -14.55
CA VAL A 265 7.51 3.65 -14.79
C VAL A 265 8.90 4.18 -15.12
N LEU A 266 8.99 5.19 -15.99
CA LEU A 266 10.25 5.80 -16.39
C LEU A 266 11.02 6.36 -15.19
N THR A 267 10.33 7.02 -14.25
CA THR A 267 10.96 7.51 -13.00
C THR A 267 11.63 6.39 -12.21
N ILE A 268 10.97 5.24 -12.08
CA ILE A 268 11.51 4.08 -11.35
C ILE A 268 12.65 3.41 -12.13
N ASP A 269 12.50 3.27 -13.45
CA ASP A 269 13.50 2.63 -14.30
C ASP A 269 14.80 3.44 -14.42
N VAL A 270 14.72 4.79 -14.41
CA VAL A 270 15.91 5.66 -14.38
C VAL A 270 16.71 5.40 -13.12
N HIS A 271 16.05 5.36 -11.95
CA HIS A 271 16.70 5.03 -10.69
C HIS A 271 17.32 3.62 -10.71
N ALA A 272 16.58 2.62 -11.21
CA ALA A 272 17.09 1.26 -11.35
C ALA A 272 18.34 1.20 -12.26
N ARG A 273 18.36 1.96 -13.37
CA ARG A 273 19.52 2.07 -14.27
C ARG A 273 20.70 2.74 -13.58
N ASP A 274 20.46 3.83 -12.84
CA ASP A 274 21.50 4.55 -12.10
C ASP A 274 22.19 3.65 -11.06
N ILE A 275 21.45 2.74 -10.41
CA ILE A 275 22.02 1.72 -9.51
C ILE A 275 22.98 0.79 -10.29
N ILE A 276 22.56 0.30 -11.46
CA ILE A 276 23.42 -0.58 -12.27
C ILE A 276 24.64 0.17 -12.82
N GLU A 277 24.50 1.46 -13.14
CA GLU A 277 25.64 2.30 -13.51
C GLU A 277 26.66 2.40 -12.37
N VAL A 278 26.19 2.56 -11.13
CA VAL A 278 27.04 2.49 -9.93
C VAL A 278 27.71 1.12 -9.82
N PHE A 279 26.99 0.02 -10.06
CA PHE A 279 27.57 -1.33 -9.99
C PHE A 279 28.69 -1.54 -11.01
N VAL A 280 28.53 -1.00 -12.22
CA VAL A 280 29.56 -1.03 -13.26
C VAL A 280 30.76 -0.16 -12.89
N ARG A 281 30.52 1.07 -12.39
CA ARG A 281 31.56 2.02 -12.01
C ARG A 281 32.41 1.49 -10.86
N ASP A 282 31.76 0.98 -9.83
CA ASP A 282 32.40 0.58 -8.57
C ASP A 282 32.77 -0.92 -8.54
N SER A 283 32.53 -1.63 -9.64
CA SER A 283 32.84 -3.05 -9.81
C SER A 283 32.18 -3.95 -8.77
N ILE A 284 30.88 -3.76 -8.56
CA ILE A 284 30.03 -4.61 -7.72
C ILE A 284 29.72 -5.90 -8.50
N LEU A 285 30.23 -7.03 -8.01
CA LEU A 285 30.25 -8.31 -8.73
C LEU A 285 29.57 -9.45 -7.97
N ASP A 286 29.26 -9.27 -6.69
CA ASP A 286 28.58 -10.26 -5.85
C ASP A 286 27.24 -9.73 -5.32
N ALA A 287 26.24 -10.62 -5.28
CA ALA A 287 24.93 -10.33 -4.70
C ALA A 287 24.97 -10.19 -3.15
N GLN A 288 26.08 -10.51 -2.50
CA GLN A 288 26.28 -10.28 -1.07
C GLN A 288 26.83 -8.86 -0.76
N GLU A 289 27.20 -8.08 -1.78
CA GLU A 289 27.71 -6.73 -1.58
C GLU A 289 26.60 -5.78 -1.09
N PHE A 290 27.01 -4.81 -0.27
CA PHE A 290 26.10 -3.93 0.45
C PHE A 290 25.23 -3.12 -0.52
N GLU A 291 25.80 -2.68 -1.62
CA GLU A 291 25.19 -1.88 -2.68
C GLU A 291 23.95 -2.56 -3.28
N TRP A 292 23.93 -3.90 -3.33
CA TRP A 292 22.76 -4.68 -3.70
C TRP A 292 21.87 -5.06 -2.50
N GLU A 293 22.46 -5.29 -1.33
CA GLU A 293 21.70 -5.61 -0.12
C GLU A 293 20.80 -4.46 0.35
N ILE A 294 21.20 -3.20 0.18
CA ILE A 294 20.39 -2.04 0.56
C ILE A 294 19.16 -1.82 -0.34
N GLN A 295 19.10 -2.44 -1.51
CA GLN A 295 18.00 -2.23 -2.46
C GLN A 295 16.73 -2.96 -2.00
N LEU A 296 15.58 -2.36 -2.30
CA LEU A 296 14.27 -2.97 -2.05
C LEU A 296 13.98 -4.02 -3.13
N LYS A 297 14.01 -5.30 -2.76
CA LYS A 297 13.95 -6.45 -3.67
C LYS A 297 12.62 -7.17 -3.58
N PHE A 298 12.05 -7.55 -4.72
CA PHE A 298 10.72 -8.11 -4.83
C PHE A 298 10.78 -9.55 -5.35
N TYR A 299 10.18 -10.47 -4.60
CA TYR A 299 10.20 -11.90 -4.89
C TYR A 299 8.78 -12.45 -4.92
N TRP A 300 8.37 -13.00 -6.05
CA TRP A 300 7.20 -13.87 -6.06
C TRP A 300 7.59 -15.24 -5.49
N VAL A 301 7.18 -15.53 -4.26
CA VAL A 301 7.52 -16.79 -3.58
C VAL A 301 6.43 -17.82 -3.84
N LYS A 302 6.77 -18.83 -4.64
CA LYS A 302 5.86 -19.92 -5.03
C LYS A 302 5.21 -20.65 -3.85
N ALA A 303 5.98 -20.92 -2.80
CA ALA A 303 5.57 -21.77 -1.69
C ALA A 303 4.35 -21.18 -0.95
N VAL A 304 4.30 -19.85 -0.81
CA VAL A 304 3.19 -19.11 -0.19
C VAL A 304 2.27 -18.45 -1.21
N ASP A 305 2.59 -18.59 -2.49
CA ASP A 305 1.95 -17.94 -3.63
C ASP A 305 1.80 -16.42 -3.49
N ASN A 306 2.81 -15.76 -2.94
CA ASN A 306 2.73 -14.37 -2.50
C ASN A 306 3.92 -13.53 -2.97
N LEU A 307 3.71 -12.22 -3.07
CA LEU A 307 4.78 -11.26 -3.30
C LEU A 307 5.42 -10.87 -1.97
N MET A 308 6.70 -11.17 -1.83
CA MET A 308 7.53 -10.84 -0.67
C MET A 308 8.51 -9.74 -1.04
N VAL A 309 8.70 -8.79 -0.15
CA VAL A 309 9.63 -7.68 -0.30
C VAL A 309 10.74 -7.83 0.73
N LYS A 310 12.00 -7.72 0.31
CA LYS A 310 13.18 -7.84 1.17
C LYS A 310 14.09 -6.63 0.98
N GLN A 311 14.61 -6.08 2.06
CA GLN A 311 15.63 -5.04 2.05
C GLN A 311 16.60 -5.31 3.18
N CYS A 312 17.89 -5.41 2.85
CA CYS A 312 18.96 -5.92 3.70
C CYS A 312 18.71 -7.33 4.26
N THR A 313 19.78 -7.99 4.71
CA THR A 313 19.67 -9.25 5.45
C THR A 313 19.16 -8.97 6.86
N VAL A 314 17.84 -8.98 7.01
CA VAL A 314 17.18 -8.97 8.30
C VAL A 314 17.16 -10.39 8.85
N LYS A 315 17.97 -10.68 9.88
CA LYS A 315 17.82 -11.89 10.70
C LYS A 315 16.75 -11.62 11.76
N TYR A 316 15.58 -12.22 11.61
CA TYR A 316 14.50 -12.06 12.59
C TYR A 316 14.84 -12.81 13.87
N LEU A 317 14.69 -12.14 15.01
CA LEU A 317 14.38 -12.79 16.28
C LEU A 317 12.84 -12.93 16.29
N THR A 318 12.34 -14.06 15.79
CA THR A 318 10.90 -14.45 15.71
C THR A 318 9.98 -13.57 14.83
N PRO A 319 9.34 -14.12 13.77
CA PRO A 319 8.37 -13.36 12.98
C PRO A 319 7.00 -13.26 13.71
N PRO A 320 6.29 -12.11 13.62
CA PRO A 320 4.99 -11.90 14.23
C PRO A 320 3.78 -12.43 13.44
N VAL A 321 4.02 -12.93 12.24
CA VAL A 321 3.06 -13.48 11.28
C VAL A 321 3.70 -14.76 10.73
N PRO A 322 3.00 -15.75 10.13
CA PRO A 322 3.66 -16.85 9.43
C PRO A 322 4.30 -16.34 8.13
N THR A 323 5.27 -15.44 8.27
CA THR A 323 6.03 -14.81 7.21
C THR A 323 7.38 -15.50 7.04
N TYR A 324 7.89 -15.42 5.82
CA TYR A 324 9.23 -15.88 5.51
C TYR A 324 10.24 -15.00 6.27
N PRO A 325 11.12 -15.57 7.10
CA PRO A 325 12.07 -14.79 7.88
C PRO A 325 12.95 -13.97 6.93
N GLY A 326 13.06 -12.68 7.17
CA GLY A 326 13.84 -11.76 6.35
C GLY A 326 13.02 -10.87 5.41
N SER A 327 11.69 -10.89 5.46
CA SER A 327 10.86 -10.23 4.43
C SER A 327 9.52 -9.67 4.91
N PHE A 328 9.05 -8.64 4.21
CA PHE A 328 7.73 -8.04 4.33
C PHE A 328 6.78 -8.68 3.31
N GLU A 329 5.54 -8.95 3.69
CA GLU A 329 4.50 -9.27 2.71
C GLU A 329 4.05 -7.99 2.00
N TYR A 330 3.85 -8.09 0.69
CA TYR A 330 3.21 -7.02 -0.06
C TYR A 330 1.75 -6.88 0.36
N GLY A 331 1.29 -5.66 0.67
CA GLY A 331 -0.01 -5.43 1.32
C GLY A 331 -1.24 -5.51 0.39
N TYR A 332 -1.04 -5.40 -0.93
CA TYR A 332 -2.11 -5.41 -1.94
C TYR A 332 -3.22 -4.37 -1.75
N GLU A 333 -2.94 -3.27 -1.04
CA GLU A 333 -3.81 -2.10 -0.99
C GLU A 333 -3.87 -1.47 -2.39
N TYR A 334 -5.02 -1.53 -3.07
CA TYR A 334 -5.12 -0.93 -4.40
C TYR A 334 -5.19 0.59 -4.30
N MET A 335 -4.30 1.27 -5.01
CA MET A 335 -4.19 2.74 -5.01
C MET A 335 -4.20 3.32 -6.44
N GLY A 336 -4.49 2.51 -7.45
CA GLY A 336 -4.38 2.91 -8.86
C GLY A 336 -3.02 3.51 -9.23
N LEU A 337 -3.01 4.38 -10.24
CA LEU A 337 -1.80 5.07 -10.68
C LEU A 337 -1.49 6.30 -9.81
N ASN A 338 -1.11 6.02 -8.57
CA ASN A 338 -0.63 7.02 -7.63
C ASN A 338 0.86 7.27 -7.91
N GLY A 339 1.21 8.50 -8.34
CA GLY A 339 2.56 8.85 -8.80
C GLY A 339 3.67 8.48 -7.80
N ARG A 340 4.87 8.27 -8.34
CA ARG A 340 6.07 7.88 -7.58
C ARG A 340 7.02 9.06 -7.41
N LEU A 341 7.68 9.12 -6.26
CA LEU A 341 8.71 10.11 -6.01
C LEU A 341 9.95 9.78 -6.83
N VAL A 342 10.70 10.80 -7.27
CA VAL A 342 12.03 10.59 -7.85
C VAL A 342 12.95 10.11 -6.72
N ILE A 343 13.48 8.90 -6.86
CA ILE A 343 14.33 8.29 -5.84
C ILE A 343 15.74 8.84 -5.96
N THR A 344 16.25 9.36 -4.85
CA THR A 344 17.62 9.87 -4.70
C THR A 344 18.38 9.03 -3.69
N PRO A 345 19.73 9.13 -3.62
CA PRO A 345 20.50 8.45 -2.57
C PRO A 345 20.06 8.79 -1.14
N LEU A 346 19.46 9.97 -0.93
CA LEU A 346 18.87 10.34 0.37
C LEU A 346 17.58 9.57 0.64
N THR A 347 16.72 9.44 -0.38
CA THR A 347 15.47 8.66 -0.32
C THR A 347 15.77 7.19 -0.01
N ASP A 348 16.78 6.58 -0.65
CA ASP A 348 17.19 5.19 -0.40
C ASP A 348 17.63 4.97 1.04
N ARG A 349 18.40 5.91 1.60
CA ARG A 349 18.82 5.86 3.01
C ARG A 349 17.63 5.94 3.95
N ILE A 350 16.62 6.75 3.62
CA ILE A 350 15.38 6.81 4.41
C ILE A 350 14.62 5.48 4.31
N TYR A 351 14.52 4.89 3.12
CA TYR A 351 13.88 3.59 2.92
C TYR A 351 14.54 2.53 3.79
N LEU A 352 15.86 2.40 3.67
CA LEU A 352 16.66 1.47 4.47
C LEU A 352 16.46 1.68 5.97
N THR A 353 16.47 2.92 6.44
CA THR A 353 16.32 3.24 7.87
C THR A 353 14.93 2.83 8.38
N ILE A 354 13.88 3.13 7.62
CA ILE A 354 12.50 2.79 8.01
C ILE A 354 12.28 1.28 7.96
N THR A 355 12.69 0.59 6.89
CA THR A 355 12.54 -0.87 6.81
C THR A 355 13.34 -1.60 7.88
N GLN A 356 14.54 -1.12 8.21
CA GLN A 356 15.32 -1.66 9.30
C GLN A 356 14.62 -1.44 10.65
N ALA A 357 14.09 -0.24 10.91
CA ALA A 357 13.33 0.04 12.13
C ALA A 357 12.09 -0.86 12.27
N LEU A 358 11.33 -1.04 11.18
CA LEU A 358 10.14 -1.90 11.15
C LEU A 358 10.47 -3.36 11.45
N SER A 359 11.62 -3.85 10.98
CA SER A 359 12.08 -5.21 11.31
C SER A 359 12.33 -5.42 12.82
N MET A 360 12.53 -4.33 13.56
CA MET A 360 12.74 -4.31 15.01
C MET A 360 11.49 -3.89 15.79
N HIS A 361 10.32 -3.84 15.15
CA HIS A 361 9.06 -3.35 15.72
C HIS A 361 9.16 -1.89 16.21
N LEU A 362 9.91 -1.06 15.48
CA LEU A 362 10.04 0.37 15.73
C LEU A 362 9.43 1.19 14.58
N GLY A 363 9.01 2.41 14.90
CA GLY A 363 8.68 3.42 13.91
C GLY A 363 9.93 4.15 13.40
N GLY A 364 9.79 4.91 12.33
CA GLY A 364 10.81 5.84 11.83
C GLY A 364 10.49 7.28 12.20
N ALA A 365 11.52 8.09 12.42
CA ALA A 365 11.40 9.54 12.62
C ALA A 365 12.28 10.30 11.62
N PRO A 366 11.88 10.41 10.33
CA PRO A 366 12.58 11.26 9.37
C PRO A 366 12.52 12.71 9.86
N ALA A 367 13.70 13.32 10.08
CA ALA A 367 13.82 14.69 10.57
C ALA A 367 14.44 15.60 9.51
N GLY A 368 13.95 16.84 9.44
CA GLY A 368 14.40 17.84 8.47
C GLY A 368 13.44 19.02 8.34
N PRO A 369 13.85 20.11 7.67
CA PRO A 369 13.02 21.30 7.46
C PRO A 369 11.66 21.00 6.79
N ALA A 370 10.72 21.95 6.88
CA ALA A 370 9.45 21.85 6.17
C ALA A 370 9.68 21.78 4.64
N GLY A 371 8.88 20.99 3.94
CA GLY A 371 8.94 20.86 2.47
C GLY A 371 10.09 19.99 1.93
N THR A 372 10.88 19.32 2.78
CA THR A 372 12.00 18.46 2.31
C THR A 372 11.59 17.02 1.96
N GLY A 373 10.31 16.75 1.71
CA GLY A 373 9.84 15.45 1.23
C GLY A 373 9.72 14.34 2.30
N LYS A 374 9.66 14.68 3.60
CA LYS A 374 9.65 13.69 4.71
C LYS A 374 8.42 12.78 4.67
N THR A 375 7.25 13.41 4.59
CA THR A 375 5.95 12.75 4.52
C THR A 375 5.82 12.00 3.20
N GLU A 376 6.22 12.64 2.10
CA GLU A 376 6.18 12.10 0.74
C GLU A 376 7.05 10.85 0.60
N THR A 377 8.26 10.85 1.17
CA THR A 377 9.16 9.69 1.17
C THR A 377 8.55 8.53 1.95
N THR A 378 7.94 8.79 3.11
CA THR A 378 7.28 7.76 3.92
C THR A 378 6.08 7.17 3.18
N LYS A 379 5.26 8.02 2.55
CA LYS A 379 4.14 7.58 1.70
C LYS A 379 4.62 6.78 0.49
N ASP A 380 5.70 7.21 -0.17
CA ASP A 380 6.20 6.49 -1.35
C ASP A 380 6.74 5.10 -0.98
N LEU A 381 7.37 4.94 0.19
CA LEU A 381 7.73 3.61 0.70
C LEU A 381 6.50 2.75 0.98
N ALA A 382 5.48 3.30 1.63
CA ALA A 382 4.24 2.55 1.90
C ALA A 382 3.55 2.10 0.61
N LYS A 383 3.51 2.97 -0.43
CA LYS A 383 3.06 2.61 -1.78
C LYS A 383 3.91 1.50 -2.40
N ALA A 384 5.23 1.53 -2.19
CA ALA A 384 6.15 0.49 -2.66
C ALA A 384 5.87 -0.87 -2.02
N LEU A 385 5.39 -0.88 -0.77
CA LEU A 385 5.00 -2.08 -0.04
C LEU A 385 3.51 -2.45 -0.24
N GLY A 386 2.74 -1.63 -0.96
CA GLY A 386 1.30 -1.83 -1.16
C GLY A 386 0.49 -1.71 0.14
N LEU A 387 0.89 -0.82 1.04
CA LEU A 387 0.28 -0.61 2.36
C LEU A 387 -0.44 0.74 2.43
N LEU A 388 -1.62 0.76 3.07
CA LEU A 388 -2.34 2.00 3.36
C LEU A 388 -1.50 2.87 4.29
N CYS A 389 -1.26 4.14 3.91
CA CYS A 389 -0.55 5.11 4.73
C CYS A 389 -1.45 6.31 5.03
N MET A 390 -1.89 6.41 6.29
CA MET A 390 -2.72 7.49 6.79
C MET A 390 -1.83 8.61 7.32
N VAL A 391 -1.92 9.78 6.70
CA VAL A 391 -1.20 10.98 7.17
C VAL A 391 -2.12 11.77 8.08
N THR A 392 -1.67 12.04 9.30
CA THR A 392 -2.37 12.89 10.26
C THR A 392 -1.50 14.11 10.52
N ASN A 393 -2.06 15.30 10.35
CA ASN A 393 -1.38 16.53 10.78
C ASN A 393 -1.65 16.75 12.29
N CYS A 394 -0.59 16.85 13.07
CA CYS A 394 -0.65 17.06 14.51
C CYS A 394 -0.73 18.56 14.84
N GLY A 395 -1.84 18.97 15.46
CA GLY A 395 -2.03 20.33 15.96
C GLY A 395 -1.89 20.44 17.48
N GLU A 396 -1.74 21.67 17.97
CA GLU A 396 -1.63 21.97 19.42
C GLU A 396 -2.87 21.52 20.22
N GLY A 397 -4.04 21.46 19.59
CA GLY A 397 -5.29 20.99 20.21
C GLY A 397 -5.50 19.48 20.18
N MET A 398 -4.53 18.69 19.70
CA MET A 398 -4.65 17.24 19.60
C MET A 398 -4.51 16.59 20.98
N ASP A 399 -5.55 15.87 21.42
CA ASP A 399 -5.55 15.17 22.69
C ASP A 399 -5.11 13.69 22.57
N PHE A 400 -4.75 13.08 23.70
CA PHE A 400 -4.31 11.67 23.73
C PHE A 400 -5.43 10.68 23.35
N ARG A 401 -6.69 11.11 23.41
CA ARG A 401 -7.85 10.27 23.05
C ARG A 401 -8.02 10.20 21.54
N ALA A 402 -7.88 11.33 20.85
CA ALA A 402 -7.86 11.38 19.39
C ALA A 402 -6.71 10.55 18.83
N VAL A 403 -5.50 10.70 19.38
CA VAL A 403 -4.33 9.89 18.97
C VAL A 403 -4.57 8.40 19.26
N GLY A 404 -5.12 8.06 20.42
CA GLY A 404 -5.48 6.67 20.77
C GLY A 404 -6.51 6.06 19.80
N LYS A 405 -7.51 6.83 19.36
CA LYS A 405 -8.47 6.41 18.32
C LYS A 405 -7.77 6.16 16.99
N ILE A 406 -6.86 7.03 16.57
CA ILE A 406 -6.06 6.86 15.35
C ILE A 406 -5.21 5.60 15.45
N PHE A 407 -4.50 5.38 16.56
CA PHE A 407 -3.71 4.16 16.79
C PHE A 407 -4.56 2.90 16.75
N SER A 408 -5.78 2.94 17.32
CA SER A 408 -6.73 1.83 17.27
C SER A 408 -7.09 1.49 15.82
N GLY A 409 -7.39 2.50 15.00
CA GLY A 409 -7.65 2.33 13.58
C GLY A 409 -6.45 1.77 12.82
N LEU A 410 -5.25 2.31 13.05
CA LEU A 410 -4.01 1.86 12.40
C LEU A 410 -3.69 0.39 12.72
N CYS A 411 -3.74 0.01 13.99
CA CYS A 411 -3.44 -1.35 14.44
C CYS A 411 -4.44 -2.36 13.87
N GLN A 412 -5.73 -2.04 13.88
CA GLN A 412 -6.77 -2.93 13.37
C GLN A 412 -6.78 -3.00 11.83
N CYS A 413 -6.41 -1.93 11.12
CA CYS A 413 -6.26 -1.94 9.67
C CYS A 413 -4.99 -2.64 9.18
N GLY A 414 -3.94 -2.69 10.01
CA GLY A 414 -2.57 -2.98 9.56
C GLY A 414 -2.02 -1.86 8.67
N ALA A 415 -2.42 -0.62 8.93
CA ALA A 415 -2.04 0.55 8.15
C ALA A 415 -0.84 1.28 8.78
N TRP A 416 -0.09 2.03 7.97
CA TRP A 416 0.96 2.92 8.46
C TRP A 416 0.37 4.26 8.84
N GLY A 417 0.78 4.79 9.99
CA GLY A 417 0.49 6.16 10.42
C GLY A 417 1.69 7.06 10.20
N CYS A 418 1.52 8.16 9.47
CA CYS A 418 2.50 9.22 9.35
C CYS A 418 1.96 10.45 10.08
N PHE A 419 2.61 10.83 11.18
CA PHE A 419 2.20 11.96 12.02
C PHE A 419 3.05 13.17 11.68
N ASP A 420 2.50 14.08 10.89
CA ASP A 420 3.17 15.32 10.49
C ASP A 420 3.06 16.37 11.60
N GLU A 421 4.06 17.26 11.69
CA GLU A 421 4.15 18.28 12.74
C GLU A 421 4.01 17.73 14.18
N PHE A 422 4.44 16.48 14.41
CA PHE A 422 4.32 15.78 15.70
C PHE A 422 4.90 16.57 16.90
N ASN A 423 5.88 17.42 16.64
CA ASN A 423 6.48 18.32 17.61
C ASN A 423 5.58 19.48 18.06
N ARG A 424 4.38 19.65 17.48
CA ARG A 424 3.36 20.62 17.93
C ARG A 424 2.43 20.07 19.01
N ILE A 425 2.48 18.78 19.30
CA ILE A 425 1.69 18.18 20.38
C ILE A 425 2.25 18.63 21.73
N ASP A 426 1.37 18.98 22.66
CA ASP A 426 1.75 19.36 24.01
C ASP A 426 2.54 18.24 24.73
N ILE A 427 3.55 18.62 25.51
CA ILE A 427 4.46 17.68 26.19
C ILE A 427 3.70 16.76 27.16
N SER A 428 2.64 17.25 27.80
CA SER A 428 1.81 16.42 28.70
C SER A 428 1.09 15.31 27.95
N VAL A 429 0.64 15.58 26.72
CA VAL A 429 -0.02 14.62 25.83
C VAL A 429 1.00 13.62 25.28
N LEU A 430 2.20 14.07 24.91
CA LEU A 430 3.28 13.22 24.41
C LEU A 430 3.68 12.11 25.40
N SER A 431 3.67 12.40 26.70
CA SER A 431 3.94 11.40 27.74
C SER A 431 2.94 10.23 27.70
N VAL A 432 1.65 10.54 27.52
CA VAL A 432 0.59 9.52 27.40
C VAL A 432 0.71 8.75 26.09
N ILE A 433 0.97 9.44 24.97
CA ILE A 433 1.18 8.82 23.65
C ILE A 433 2.36 7.83 23.70
N SER A 434 3.45 8.19 24.38
CA SER A 434 4.60 7.29 24.56
C SER A 434 4.21 5.98 25.24
N THR A 435 3.35 6.05 26.26
CA THR A 435 2.82 4.87 26.96
C THR A 435 1.93 4.01 26.05
N GLN A 436 1.08 4.64 25.22
CA GLN A 436 0.27 3.94 24.22
C GLN A 436 1.15 3.21 23.19
N LEU A 437 2.18 3.88 22.66
CA LEU A 437 3.12 3.29 21.70
C LEU A 437 3.91 2.12 22.29
N GLN A 438 4.34 2.23 23.56
CA GLN A 438 5.02 1.13 24.25
C GLN A 438 4.10 -0.08 24.40
N THR A 439 2.82 0.14 24.70
CA THR A 439 1.82 -0.94 24.80
C THR A 439 1.66 -1.67 23.48
N ILE A 440 1.51 -0.92 22.38
CA ILE A 440 1.43 -1.49 21.01
C ILE A 440 2.71 -2.26 20.68
N ARG A 441 3.89 -1.70 20.95
CA ARG A 441 5.18 -2.35 20.68
C ARG A 441 5.35 -3.65 21.46
N ASN A 442 4.99 -3.66 22.74
CA ASN A 442 5.07 -4.86 23.58
C ASN A 442 4.15 -5.95 23.07
N ALA A 443 2.93 -5.59 22.64
CA ALA A 443 1.98 -6.53 22.03
C ALA A 443 2.53 -7.12 20.72
N LEU A 444 3.17 -6.31 19.88
CA LEU A 444 3.84 -6.77 18.66
C LEU A 444 5.00 -7.71 18.96
N MET A 445 5.88 -7.37 19.92
CA MET A 445 7.03 -8.21 20.30
C MET A 445 6.62 -9.57 20.88
N THR A 446 5.43 -9.64 21.49
CA THR A 446 4.88 -10.86 22.10
C THR A 446 3.86 -11.57 21.21
N ASN A 447 3.68 -11.10 19.97
CA ASN A 447 2.75 -11.66 18.98
C ASN A 447 1.31 -11.80 19.48
N MET A 448 0.84 -10.82 20.24
CA MET A 448 -0.53 -10.83 20.75
C MET A 448 -1.53 -10.51 19.63
N SER A 449 -2.56 -11.35 19.50
CA SER A 449 -3.67 -11.10 18.57
C SER A 449 -4.64 -10.02 19.06
N ARG A 450 -4.65 -9.73 20.38
CA ARG A 450 -5.43 -8.68 21.02
C ARG A 450 -4.66 -8.13 22.22
N PHE A 451 -4.70 -6.81 22.42
CA PHE A 451 -4.12 -6.11 23.55
C PHE A 451 -5.00 -4.90 23.90
N MET A 452 -4.81 -4.35 25.10
CA MET A 452 -5.59 -3.24 25.64
C MET A 452 -4.69 -2.08 26.03
#